data_AF-A0A7Y1VIC7-F1
#
_entry.id   AF-A0A7Y1VIC7-F1
#
_cell.length_a   1.000
_cell.length_b   1.000
_cell.length_c   1.000
_cell.angle_alpha   90.00
_cell.angle_beta   90.00
_cell.angle_gamma   90.00
#
_symmetry.space_group_name_H-M   'P 1'
#
loop_
_entity.id
_entity.type
_entity.pdbx_description
1 polymer ?
#
loop_
_entity_poly.entity_id
_entity_poly.type
_entity_poly.pdbx_seq_one_letter_code
_entity_poly.pdbx_strand_id
1 'polypeptide(L)'
;MFTKRSMLAVCLSLLMVAGLAPSAGASGSMLQTDCNNPPSVMAISDVRAGMTGKAYTALSGRTISEFDVEVVGVLPGAIYPLIDMVLIKVSGPAVDAVDGIAAGFSGSPVYVDGKLLGAIAYGFWGNSYIGGVTPAESMVDIASLPATSLSRLNARAERALSTIESSVGELGTPRPLPVPVAVGGVSPQRIAKLQAEVDAAGLPLKV
;
A
#
# COMPACT_ATOMS: atom_id res chain seq x y z
N MET A 1 -54.09 -11.17 -60.66
CA MET A 1 -54.16 -10.48 -59.35
C MET A 1 -53.61 -11.40 -58.28
N PHE A 2 -52.32 -11.24 -57.96
CA PHE A 2 -51.57 -11.70 -56.78
C PHE A 2 -50.09 -11.76 -57.19
N THR A 3 -49.22 -10.96 -56.58
CA THR A 3 -47.83 -11.39 -56.34
C THR A 3 -47.10 -10.52 -55.31
N LYS A 4 -46.45 -11.22 -54.39
CA LYS A 4 -45.57 -10.77 -53.31
C LYS A 4 -44.21 -10.29 -53.86
N ARG A 5 -43.50 -9.40 -53.14
CA ARG A 5 -42.15 -9.62 -52.53
C ARG A 5 -41.41 -8.31 -52.19
N SER A 6 -40.84 -8.33 -50.98
CA SER A 6 -39.54 -7.80 -50.54
C SER A 6 -39.23 -6.29 -50.43
N MET A 7 -38.83 -5.95 -49.19
CA MET A 7 -37.64 -5.18 -48.76
C MET A 7 -37.44 -3.73 -49.23
N LEU A 8 -37.52 -2.78 -48.28
CA LEU A 8 -36.56 -1.67 -48.01
C LEU A 8 -37.13 -0.86 -46.83
N ALA A 9 -36.49 -0.85 -45.66
CA ALA A 9 -35.50 0.15 -45.26
C ALA A 9 -36.09 1.45 -44.68
N VAL A 10 -35.77 1.68 -43.41
CA VAL A 10 -35.28 2.96 -42.85
C VAL A 10 -36.30 3.99 -42.33
N CYS A 11 -36.05 4.37 -41.06
CA CYS A 11 -36.44 5.60 -40.36
C CYS A 11 -37.93 5.88 -40.11
N LEU A 12 -38.34 5.93 -38.84
CA LEU A 12 -38.20 7.13 -37.99
C LEU A 12 -39.21 7.05 -36.83
N SER A 13 -38.76 7.49 -35.66
CA SER A 13 -39.57 7.99 -34.53
C SER A 13 -40.57 7.05 -33.86
N LEU A 14 -40.17 6.54 -32.69
CA LEU A 14 -41.10 6.49 -31.56
C LEU A 14 -40.40 6.97 -30.30
N LEU A 15 -40.69 8.23 -29.95
CA LEU A 15 -40.46 8.86 -28.66
C LEU A 15 -41.07 7.96 -27.55
N MET A 16 -40.27 7.58 -26.56
CA MET A 16 -40.80 7.24 -25.24
C MET A 16 -40.00 7.97 -24.16
N VAL A 17 -40.72 8.91 -23.56
CA VAL A 17 -40.41 9.68 -22.38
C VAL A 17 -40.16 8.72 -21.21
N ALA A 18 -38.98 8.78 -20.59
CA ALA A 18 -38.68 8.10 -19.34
C ALA A 18 -38.23 9.14 -18.31
N GLY A 19 -38.85 9.06 -17.13
CA GLY A 19 -38.94 10.11 -16.13
C GLY A 19 -37.60 10.60 -15.59
N LEU A 20 -37.56 11.92 -15.39
CA LEU A 20 -36.57 12.62 -14.60
C LEU A 20 -36.81 12.28 -13.11
N ALA A 21 -36.15 11.24 -12.60
CA ALA A 21 -36.04 11.04 -11.17
C ALA A 21 -34.94 11.97 -10.64
N PRO A 22 -35.21 12.86 -9.67
CA PRO A 22 -34.14 13.56 -8.98
C PRO A 22 -33.37 12.52 -8.15
N SER A 23 -32.19 12.15 -8.62
CA SER A 23 -31.17 11.53 -7.77
C SER A 23 -30.76 12.57 -6.74
N ALA A 24 -31.47 12.58 -5.61
CA ALA A 24 -30.98 13.18 -4.38
C ALA A 24 -29.68 12.46 -4.01
N GLY A 25 -28.57 13.00 -4.50
CA GLY A 25 -27.25 12.68 -3.99
C GLY A 25 -27.27 13.07 -2.52
N ALA A 26 -27.38 12.07 -1.65
CA ALA A 26 -26.98 12.21 -0.27
C ALA A 26 -25.48 12.49 -0.30
N SER A 27 -25.12 13.77 -0.31
CA SER A 27 -23.79 14.23 0.07
C SER A 27 -23.58 13.81 1.52
N GLY A 28 -23.06 12.61 1.73
CA GLY A 28 -22.46 12.23 2.99
C GLY A 28 -21.44 13.31 3.33
N SER A 29 -21.68 13.99 4.44
CA SER A 29 -20.81 15.04 4.96
C SER A 29 -19.39 14.50 4.98
N MET A 30 -18.56 15.01 4.10
CA MET A 30 -17.14 14.70 4.15
C MET A 30 -16.64 15.08 5.54
N LEU A 31 -15.80 14.23 6.14
CA LEU A 31 -14.69 14.77 6.92
C LEU A 31 -13.75 15.43 5.90
N GLN A 32 -14.21 16.53 5.29
CA GLN A 32 -13.40 17.45 4.54
C GLN A 32 -12.64 18.21 5.61
N THR A 33 -11.52 17.62 6.03
CA THR A 33 -10.50 18.39 6.69
C THR A 33 -10.08 19.43 5.68
N ASP A 34 -10.50 20.68 5.91
CA ASP A 34 -10.02 21.84 5.17
C ASP A 34 -8.49 21.75 5.17
N CYS A 35 -7.84 21.75 4.00
CA CYS A 35 -6.38 21.61 3.94
C CYS A 35 -5.66 22.71 4.74
N ASN A 36 -6.38 23.78 5.09
CA ASN A 36 -5.94 24.88 5.93
C ASN A 36 -5.97 24.58 7.44
N ASN A 37 -6.63 23.50 7.87
CA ASN A 37 -6.74 23.10 9.27
C ASN A 37 -6.48 21.59 9.41
N PRO A 38 -5.20 21.16 9.44
CA PRO A 38 -4.86 19.75 9.56
C PRO A 38 -5.40 19.15 10.87
N PRO A 39 -5.69 17.84 10.90
CA PRO A 39 -6.18 17.21 12.11
C PRO A 39 -5.09 17.22 13.19
N SER A 40 -5.51 17.24 14.46
CA SER A 40 -4.57 17.08 15.57
C SER A 40 -3.92 15.69 15.48
N VAL A 41 -2.59 15.65 15.49
CA VAL A 41 -1.82 14.40 15.49
C VAL A 41 -1.74 13.85 16.92
N MET A 42 -1.86 12.53 17.06
CA MET A 42 -1.61 11.82 18.32
C MET A 42 -0.11 11.54 18.45
N ALA A 43 0.47 11.88 19.61
CA ALA A 43 1.86 11.54 19.90
C ALA A 43 1.99 10.04 20.15
N ILE A 44 3.05 9.40 19.63
CA ILE A 44 3.30 7.96 19.84
C ILE A 44 3.42 7.64 21.34
N SER A 45 3.98 8.59 22.11
CA SER A 45 4.11 8.44 23.57
C SER A 45 2.78 8.34 24.32
N ASP A 46 1.65 8.73 23.71
CA ASP A 46 0.31 8.59 24.26
C ASP A 46 -0.35 7.26 23.87
N VAL A 47 0.17 6.57 22.85
CA VAL A 47 -0.43 5.33 22.31
C VAL A 47 -0.26 4.19 23.31
N ARG A 48 -1.35 3.48 23.62
CA ARG A 48 -1.37 2.32 24.52
C ARG A 48 -2.15 1.17 23.88
N ALA A 49 -1.74 -0.06 24.21
CA ALA A 49 -2.49 -1.25 23.83
C ALA A 49 -3.92 -1.21 24.42
N GLY A 50 -4.90 -1.70 23.68
CA GLY A 50 -6.32 -1.70 24.02
C GLY A 50 -7.06 -0.40 23.68
N MET A 51 -6.36 0.64 23.20
CA MET A 51 -7.04 1.83 22.69
C MET A 51 -7.85 1.49 21.43
N THR A 52 -9.08 2.00 21.35
CA THR A 52 -9.97 1.78 20.21
C THR A 52 -10.16 3.04 19.38
N GLY A 53 -10.36 2.87 18.09
CA GLY A 53 -10.49 3.98 17.16
C GLY A 53 -11.31 3.63 15.93
N LYS A 54 -11.31 4.54 14.97
CA LYS A 54 -11.94 4.38 13.66
C LYS A 54 -10.91 4.57 12.56
N ALA A 55 -11.04 3.78 11.51
CA ALA A 55 -10.28 3.95 10.28
C ALA A 55 -11.22 4.11 9.09
N TYR A 56 -10.74 4.81 8.07
CA TYR A 56 -11.53 5.16 6.90
C TYR A 56 -10.82 4.69 5.63
N THR A 57 -11.55 4.04 4.73
CA THR A 57 -11.04 3.55 3.44
C THR A 57 -12.06 3.79 2.34
N ALA A 58 -11.67 3.67 1.07
CA ALA A 58 -12.57 3.73 -0.06
C ALA A 58 -12.57 2.38 -0.81
N LEU A 59 -13.58 1.53 -0.53
CA LEU A 59 -13.68 0.22 -1.17
C LEU A 59 -14.15 0.29 -2.62
N SER A 60 -14.94 1.30 -2.96
CA SER A 60 -15.48 1.48 -4.30
C SER A 60 -15.62 2.96 -4.64
N GLY A 61 -14.95 3.39 -5.71
CA GLY A 61 -14.98 4.76 -6.19
C GLY A 61 -14.49 5.76 -5.14
N ARG A 62 -15.39 6.64 -4.70
CA ARG A 62 -15.12 7.71 -3.73
C ARG A 62 -15.95 7.56 -2.44
N THR A 63 -16.62 6.42 -2.27
CA THR A 63 -17.45 6.16 -1.09
C THR A 63 -16.54 5.80 0.08
N ILE A 64 -16.61 6.60 1.14
CA ILE A 64 -15.84 6.35 2.37
C ILE A 64 -16.57 5.27 3.17
N SER A 65 -15.84 4.20 3.48
CA SER A 65 -16.24 3.13 4.39
C SER A 65 -15.44 3.26 5.67
N GLU A 66 -16.12 3.19 6.81
CA GLU A 66 -15.50 3.16 8.13
C GLU A 66 -15.39 1.74 8.68
N PHE A 67 -14.40 1.50 9.52
CA PHE A 67 -14.23 0.27 10.28
C PHE A 67 -13.56 0.53 11.63
N ASP A 68 -13.73 -0.42 12.54
CA ASP A 68 -13.19 -0.37 13.89
C ASP A 68 -11.74 -0.79 13.92
N VAL A 69 -10.96 -0.12 14.77
CA VAL A 69 -9.57 -0.49 15.05
C VAL A 69 -9.33 -0.61 16.55
N GLU A 70 -8.46 -1.53 16.92
CA GLU A 70 -7.93 -1.70 18.27
C GLU A 70 -6.40 -1.70 18.20
N VAL A 71 -5.75 -0.89 19.02
CA VAL A 71 -4.30 -0.86 19.13
C VAL A 71 -3.82 -2.09 19.89
N VAL A 72 -3.02 -2.92 19.24
CA VAL A 72 -2.40 -4.10 19.86
C VAL A 72 -1.11 -3.70 20.58
N GLY A 73 -0.33 -2.78 19.99
CA GLY A 73 0.91 -2.29 20.59
C GLY A 73 1.72 -1.41 19.64
N VAL A 74 2.89 -0.97 20.10
CA VAL A 74 3.86 -0.18 19.33
C VAL A 74 5.15 -0.98 19.20
N LEU A 75 5.67 -1.09 17.99
CA LEU A 75 6.92 -1.76 17.66
C LEU A 75 7.98 -0.71 17.30
N PRO A 76 8.95 -0.44 18.20
CA PRO A 76 9.94 0.59 17.98
C PRO A 76 10.85 0.28 16.78
N GLY A 77 11.06 1.26 15.91
CA GLY A 77 11.97 1.15 14.75
C GLY A 77 11.61 0.05 13.72
N ALA A 78 10.37 -0.46 13.75
CA ALA A 78 9.96 -1.57 12.89
C ALA A 78 9.75 -1.17 11.41
N ILE A 79 9.56 0.14 11.12
CA ILE A 79 9.47 0.64 9.74
C ILE A 79 10.85 1.03 9.22
N TYR A 80 11.57 1.83 10.00
CA TYR A 80 12.92 2.31 9.72
C TYR A 80 13.57 2.70 11.06
N PRO A 81 14.91 2.79 11.17
CA PRO A 81 15.51 3.37 12.36
C PRO A 81 14.86 4.72 12.72
N LEU A 82 14.35 4.84 13.95
CA LEU A 82 13.62 6.00 14.48
C LEU A 82 12.17 6.17 13.97
N ILE A 83 11.63 5.23 13.18
CA ILE A 83 10.22 5.22 12.76
C ILE A 83 9.56 3.95 13.29
N ASP A 84 8.69 4.15 14.26
CA ASP A 84 7.95 3.08 14.92
C ASP A 84 6.77 2.60 14.06
N MET A 85 6.32 1.37 14.30
CA MET A 85 5.08 0.84 13.73
C MET A 85 4.05 0.68 14.83
N VAL A 86 2.82 1.17 14.61
CA VAL A 86 1.70 0.85 15.52
C VAL A 86 0.98 -0.36 14.97
N LEU A 87 0.89 -1.42 15.77
CA LEU A 87 0.17 -2.64 15.42
C LEU A 87 -1.29 -2.46 15.79
N ILE A 88 -2.18 -2.67 14.84
CA ILE A 88 -3.62 -2.59 15.04
C ILE A 88 -4.30 -3.90 14.64
N LYS A 89 -5.43 -4.16 15.29
CA LYS A 89 -6.42 -5.15 14.88
C LYS A 89 -7.62 -4.42 14.31
N VAL A 90 -8.12 -4.87 13.18
CA VAL A 90 -9.27 -4.28 12.49
C VAL A 90 -10.50 -5.17 12.64
N SER A 91 -11.68 -4.56 12.63
CA SER A 91 -12.96 -5.29 12.62
C SER A 91 -14.07 -4.45 12.02
N GLY A 92 -15.14 -5.11 11.56
CA GLY A 92 -16.35 -4.45 11.11
C GLY A 92 -16.65 -4.67 9.62
N PRO A 93 -17.83 -4.22 9.16
CA PRO A 93 -18.40 -4.71 7.89
C PRO A 93 -17.51 -4.45 6.66
N ALA A 94 -16.76 -3.34 6.64
CA ALA A 94 -15.91 -2.97 5.52
C ALA A 94 -14.67 -3.88 5.37
N VAL A 95 -14.10 -4.36 6.48
CA VAL A 95 -12.97 -5.30 6.46
C VAL A 95 -13.46 -6.74 6.38
N ASP A 96 -14.57 -7.08 7.04
CA ASP A 96 -15.14 -8.43 7.01
C ASP A 96 -15.58 -8.82 5.59
N ALA A 97 -16.09 -7.87 4.81
CA ALA A 97 -16.50 -8.09 3.41
C ALA A 97 -15.35 -8.49 2.47
N VAL A 98 -14.11 -8.18 2.84
CA VAL A 98 -12.89 -8.48 2.06
C VAL A 98 -11.92 -9.38 2.82
N ASP A 99 -12.38 -9.99 3.91
CA ASP A 99 -11.61 -10.85 4.81
C ASP A 99 -10.34 -10.21 5.40
N GLY A 100 -10.48 -8.99 5.92
CA GLY A 100 -9.45 -8.23 6.63
C GLY A 100 -8.89 -7.03 5.85
N ILE A 101 -7.60 -6.77 6.00
CA ILE A 101 -6.88 -5.71 5.30
C ILE A 101 -6.48 -6.22 3.92
N ALA A 102 -7.15 -5.70 2.89
CA ALA A 102 -6.91 -6.06 1.50
C ALA A 102 -5.96 -5.08 0.80
N ALA A 103 -5.49 -5.46 -0.39
CA ALA A 103 -4.79 -4.55 -1.27
C ALA A 103 -5.64 -3.30 -1.55
N GLY A 104 -5.03 -2.11 -1.44
CA GLY A 104 -5.73 -0.83 -1.58
C GLY A 104 -6.12 -0.17 -0.25
N PHE A 105 -6.01 -0.86 0.89
CA PHE A 105 -6.19 -0.23 2.21
C PHE A 105 -4.98 0.62 2.63
N SER A 106 -3.86 0.53 1.92
CA SER A 106 -2.69 1.36 2.19
C SER A 106 -3.06 2.85 2.06
N GLY A 107 -2.69 3.65 3.05
CA GLY A 107 -3.03 5.07 3.15
C GLY A 107 -4.34 5.35 3.89
N SER A 108 -5.09 4.34 4.35
CA SER A 108 -6.31 4.55 5.15
C SER A 108 -5.97 5.26 6.47
N PRO A 109 -6.51 6.47 6.74
CA PRO A 109 -6.22 7.17 7.98
C PRO A 109 -6.91 6.50 9.17
N VAL A 110 -6.20 6.48 10.30
CA VAL A 110 -6.63 5.87 11.56
C VAL A 110 -6.70 6.96 12.63
N TYR A 111 -7.84 7.03 13.32
CA TYR A 111 -8.11 8.00 14.37
C TYR A 111 -8.40 7.32 15.70
N VAL A 112 -7.80 7.84 16.77
CA VAL A 112 -8.03 7.43 18.17
C VAL A 112 -8.29 8.71 18.96
N ASP A 113 -9.33 8.73 19.78
CA ASP A 113 -9.75 9.91 20.57
C ASP A 113 -9.89 11.20 19.73
N GLY A 114 -10.34 11.07 18.48
CA GLY A 114 -10.50 12.20 17.55
C GLY A 114 -9.18 12.78 17.02
N LYS A 115 -8.03 12.20 17.38
CA LYS A 115 -6.71 12.56 16.88
C LYS A 115 -6.25 11.59 15.79
N LEU A 116 -5.50 12.09 14.82
CA LEU A 116 -4.90 11.27 13.77
C LEU A 116 -3.71 10.49 14.36
N LEU A 117 -3.88 9.17 14.44
CA LEU A 117 -2.83 8.26 14.86
C LEU A 117 -1.83 8.01 13.72
N GLY A 118 -2.33 7.81 12.50
CA GLY A 118 -1.48 7.47 11.36
C GLY A 118 -2.26 6.94 10.17
N ALA A 119 -1.56 6.26 9.26
CA ALA A 119 -2.17 5.57 8.13
C ALA A 119 -1.75 4.10 8.06
N ILE A 120 -2.69 3.23 7.67
CA ILE A 120 -2.41 1.80 7.44
C ILE A 120 -1.42 1.69 6.28
N ALA A 121 -0.32 0.97 6.48
CA ALA A 121 0.72 0.78 5.46
C ALA A 121 1.08 -0.70 5.26
N TYR A 122 0.73 -1.56 6.22
CA TYR A 122 1.13 -2.97 6.22
C TYR A 122 -0.05 -3.88 6.57
N GLY A 123 -0.14 -5.03 5.89
CA GLY A 123 -0.95 -6.17 6.29
C GLY A 123 -0.04 -7.38 6.52
N PHE A 124 -0.43 -8.29 7.41
CA PHE A 124 0.39 -9.45 7.79
C PHE A 124 -0.13 -10.76 7.21
N TRP A 125 0.76 -11.52 6.59
CA TRP A 125 0.47 -12.87 6.10
C TRP A 125 0.21 -13.80 7.31
N GLY A 126 -0.95 -14.45 7.32
CA GLY A 126 -1.38 -15.34 8.41
C GLY A 126 -2.46 -14.75 9.32
N ASN A 127 -2.62 -13.42 9.36
CA ASN A 127 -3.79 -12.79 9.94
C ASN A 127 -4.09 -11.45 9.25
N SER A 128 -5.01 -11.49 8.29
CA SER A 128 -5.45 -10.33 7.53
C SER A 128 -6.12 -9.26 8.39
N TYR A 129 -6.58 -9.59 9.61
CA TYR A 129 -7.19 -8.62 10.54
C TYR A 129 -6.17 -7.86 11.37
N ILE A 130 -4.86 -8.13 11.21
CA ILE A 130 -3.79 -7.37 11.85
C ILE A 130 -3.08 -6.53 10.80
N GLY A 131 -2.85 -5.26 11.14
CA GLY A 131 -2.19 -4.29 10.26
C GLY A 131 -1.16 -3.45 10.98
N GLY A 132 -0.21 -2.93 10.20
CA GLY A 132 0.77 -1.96 10.64
C GLY A 132 0.39 -0.56 10.19
N VAL A 133 0.37 0.37 11.13
CA VAL A 133 0.12 1.79 10.92
C VAL A 133 1.45 2.55 11.02
N THR A 134 1.71 3.37 10.03
CA THR A 134 2.78 4.37 10.09
C THR A 134 2.24 5.58 10.85
N PRO A 135 2.88 5.99 11.97
CA PRO A 135 2.40 7.11 12.77
C PRO A 135 2.42 8.43 12.01
N ALA A 136 1.38 9.24 12.19
CA ALA A 136 1.30 10.57 11.57
C ALA A 136 2.36 11.53 12.15
N GLU A 137 2.72 11.38 13.43
CA GLU A 137 3.81 12.13 14.07
C GLU A 137 5.11 12.00 13.27
N SER A 138 5.55 10.76 12.98
CA SER A 138 6.75 10.52 12.18
C SER A 138 6.66 11.09 10.76
N MET A 139 5.48 11.05 10.13
CA MET A 139 5.28 11.62 8.79
C MET A 139 5.45 13.14 8.80
N VAL A 140 4.84 13.82 9.78
CA VAL A 140 4.91 15.28 9.93
C VAL A 140 6.32 15.71 10.28
N ASP A 141 6.97 15.00 11.20
CA ASP A 141 8.35 15.26 11.57
C ASP A 141 9.26 15.21 10.34
N ILE A 142 9.19 14.14 9.56
CA ILE A 142 10.01 13.98 8.35
C ILE A 142 9.70 15.05 7.30
N ALA A 143 8.42 15.37 7.10
CA ALA A 143 8.00 16.40 6.15
C ALA A 143 8.50 17.81 6.53
N SER A 144 8.71 18.07 7.83
CA SER A 144 9.20 19.34 8.33
C SER A 144 10.73 19.50 8.25
N LEU A 145 11.47 18.44 7.94
CA LEU A 145 12.93 18.48 7.91
C LEU A 145 13.47 19.14 6.64
N PRO A 146 14.52 19.99 6.75
CA PRO A 146 15.23 20.44 5.57
C PRO A 146 15.99 19.27 4.93
N ALA A 147 16.12 19.27 3.59
CA ALA A 147 16.73 18.18 2.83
C ALA A 147 18.16 17.79 3.28
N THR A 148 18.91 18.75 3.84
CA THR A 148 20.24 18.54 4.43
C THR A 148 20.22 17.76 5.75
N SER A 149 19.09 17.74 6.46
CA SER A 149 18.89 16.97 7.69
C SER A 149 18.49 15.53 7.38
N LEU A 150 17.70 15.30 6.32
CA LEU A 150 17.36 13.94 5.86
C LEU A 150 18.60 13.13 5.49
N SER A 151 19.55 13.76 4.79
CA SER A 151 20.83 13.12 4.44
C SER A 151 21.68 12.77 5.67
N ARG A 152 21.64 13.58 6.73
CA ARG A 152 22.33 13.28 8.01
C ARG A 152 21.62 12.20 8.83
N LEU A 153 20.29 12.18 8.84
CA LEU A 153 19.51 11.14 9.50
C LEU A 153 19.71 9.79 8.80
N ASN A 154 19.71 9.76 7.48
CA ASN A 154 20.04 8.57 6.70
C ASN A 154 21.46 8.08 7.04
N ALA A 155 22.46 8.96 7.06
CA ALA A 155 23.82 8.58 7.46
C ALA A 155 23.92 8.07 8.91
N ARG A 156 23.03 8.53 9.81
CA ARG A 156 22.98 8.06 11.20
C ARG A 156 22.24 6.72 11.32
N ALA A 157 21.15 6.56 10.58
CA ALA A 157 20.42 5.31 10.46
C ALA A 157 21.30 4.22 9.84
N GLU A 158 22.06 4.52 8.79
CA GLU A 158 23.05 3.62 8.20
C GLU A 158 24.14 3.20 9.19
N ARG A 159 24.62 4.12 10.03
CA ARG A 159 25.57 3.77 11.11
C ARG A 159 24.93 2.92 12.21
N ALA A 160 23.68 3.18 12.57
CA ALA A 160 22.97 2.36 13.54
C ALA A 160 22.72 0.95 12.99
N LEU A 161 22.35 0.84 11.71
CA LEU A 161 22.17 -0.44 11.02
C LEU A 161 23.49 -1.20 10.90
N SER A 162 24.60 -0.54 10.54
CA SER A 162 25.91 -1.19 10.43
C SER A 162 26.47 -1.64 11.78
N THR A 163 26.08 -0.97 12.87
CA THR A 163 26.40 -1.41 14.25
C THR A 163 25.63 -2.69 14.62
N ILE A 164 24.37 -2.82 14.16
CA ILE A 164 23.59 -4.04 14.32
C ILE A 164 24.18 -5.16 13.45
N GLU A 165 24.51 -4.89 12.18
CA GLU A 165 25.15 -5.85 11.27
C GLU A 165 26.50 -6.37 11.79
N SER A 166 27.31 -5.50 12.40
CA SER A 166 28.56 -5.93 13.04
C SER A 166 28.34 -6.78 14.29
N SER A 167 27.15 -6.72 14.90
CA SER A 167 26.72 -7.65 15.96
C SER A 167 26.21 -8.99 15.41
N VAL A 168 25.82 -9.05 14.12
CA VAL A 168 25.50 -10.29 13.38
C VAL A 168 26.75 -10.84 12.65
N GLY A 169 27.84 -10.08 12.60
CA GLY A 169 29.10 -10.40 11.93
C GLY A 169 29.91 -11.56 12.53
N GLU A 170 29.41 -12.22 13.58
CA GLU A 170 29.91 -13.54 14.01
C GLU A 170 29.33 -14.70 13.16
N LEU A 171 28.40 -14.41 12.26
CA LEU A 171 28.05 -15.27 11.13
C LEU A 171 28.77 -14.73 9.90
N GLY A 172 29.74 -15.50 9.41
CA GLY A 172 30.78 -15.06 8.48
C GLY A 172 30.32 -14.34 7.21
N THR A 173 31.30 -13.71 6.56
CA THR A 173 31.19 -12.97 5.30
C THR A 173 30.13 -13.54 4.34
N PRO A 174 29.11 -12.77 3.93
CA PRO A 174 28.09 -13.20 2.98
C PRO A 174 28.75 -13.75 1.71
N ARG A 175 28.47 -15.02 1.39
CA ARG A 175 28.97 -15.67 0.18
C ARG A 175 27.88 -15.60 -0.88
N PRO A 176 28.16 -15.08 -2.09
CA PRO A 176 27.16 -15.07 -3.16
C PRO A 176 26.71 -16.50 -3.48
N LEU A 177 25.39 -16.72 -3.49
CA LEU A 177 24.80 -17.99 -3.87
C LEU A 177 24.61 -18.03 -5.39
N PRO A 178 25.02 -19.11 -6.08
CA PRO A 178 24.79 -19.25 -7.51
C PRO A 178 23.28 -19.40 -7.76
N VAL A 179 22.67 -18.38 -8.38
CA VAL A 179 21.28 -18.42 -8.82
C VAL A 179 21.21 -19.05 -10.22
N PRO A 180 20.47 -20.16 -10.41
CA PRO A 180 20.33 -20.76 -11.73
C PRO A 180 19.52 -19.83 -12.64
N VAL A 181 20.07 -19.49 -13.80
CA VAL A 181 19.38 -18.77 -14.88
C VAL A 181 19.12 -19.75 -16.02
N ALA A 182 17.87 -19.87 -16.46
CA ALA A 182 17.51 -20.69 -17.62
C ALA A 182 16.93 -19.79 -18.72
N VAL A 183 17.34 -20.03 -19.97
CA VAL A 183 16.83 -19.33 -21.16
C VAL A 183 16.30 -20.36 -22.14
N GLY A 184 15.02 -20.24 -22.53
CA GLY A 184 14.37 -21.13 -23.49
C GLY A 184 14.23 -20.48 -24.88
N GLY A 185 14.18 -21.30 -25.93
CA GLY A 185 13.85 -20.85 -27.31
C GLY A 185 15.03 -20.33 -28.14
N VAL A 186 16.27 -20.59 -27.73
CA VAL A 186 17.46 -20.16 -28.47
C VAL A 186 17.81 -21.19 -29.55
N SER A 187 18.01 -20.73 -30.80
CA SER A 187 18.45 -21.60 -31.88
C SER A 187 19.92 -22.04 -31.67
N PRO A 188 20.35 -23.22 -32.17
CA PRO A 188 21.72 -23.71 -31.98
C PRO A 188 22.82 -22.73 -32.43
N GLN A 189 22.55 -21.96 -33.50
CA GLN A 189 23.47 -20.91 -33.99
C GLN A 189 23.61 -19.73 -33.02
N ARG A 190 22.55 -19.38 -32.30
CA ARG A 190 22.57 -18.32 -31.28
C ARG A 190 23.19 -18.80 -29.97
N ILE A 191 23.07 -20.08 -29.64
CA ILE A 191 23.79 -20.69 -28.50
C ILE A 191 25.31 -20.61 -28.73
N ALA A 192 25.79 -20.98 -29.92
CA ALA A 192 27.22 -20.91 -30.23
C ALA A 192 27.77 -19.47 -30.18
N LYS A 193 26.99 -18.50 -30.68
CA LYS A 193 27.35 -17.08 -30.59
C LYS A 193 27.36 -16.57 -29.14
N LEU A 194 26.37 -16.98 -28.34
CA LEU A 194 26.28 -16.60 -26.93
C LEU A 194 27.43 -17.21 -26.13
N GLN A 195 27.80 -18.47 -26.36
CA GLN A 195 28.95 -19.09 -25.71
C GLN A 195 30.25 -18.35 -26.04
N ALA A 196 30.46 -17.93 -27.30
CA ALA A 196 31.64 -17.15 -27.68
C ALA A 196 31.69 -15.76 -27.00
N GLU A 197 30.54 -15.10 -26.83
CA GLU A 197 30.46 -13.82 -26.10
C GLU A 197 30.67 -13.98 -24.59
N VAL A 198 30.16 -15.07 -24.00
CA VAL A 198 30.35 -15.44 -22.59
C VAL A 198 31.82 -15.74 -22.30
N ASP A 199 32.49 -16.49 -23.18
CA ASP A 199 33.92 -16.80 -23.06
C ASP A 199 34.77 -15.52 -23.20
N ALA A 200 34.42 -14.63 -24.13
CA ALA A 200 35.10 -13.34 -24.32
C ALA A 200 34.92 -12.39 -23.11
N ALA A 201 33.79 -12.50 -22.40
CA ALA A 201 33.52 -11.74 -21.18
C ALA A 201 34.15 -12.35 -19.91
N GLY A 202 34.83 -13.50 -20.01
CA GLY A 202 35.46 -14.17 -18.88
C GLY A 202 34.46 -14.67 -17.83
N LEU A 203 33.20 -14.86 -18.22
CA LEU A 203 32.16 -15.32 -17.31
C LEU A 203 32.24 -16.85 -17.18
N PRO A 204 32.20 -17.41 -15.95
CA PRO A 204 32.26 -18.86 -15.73
C PRO A 204 30.89 -19.51 -16.00
N LEU A 205 30.29 -19.23 -17.14
CA LEU A 205 28.98 -19.73 -17.56
C LEU A 205 29.16 -20.70 -18.74
N LYS A 206 28.51 -21.85 -18.65
CA LYS A 206 28.38 -22.80 -19.76
C LYS A 206 26.93 -22.76 -20.22
N VAL A 207 26.71 -22.33 -21.46
CA VAL A 207 25.39 -22.19 -22.10
C VAL A 207 25.11 -23.40 -22.98
#